data_AF-A0A503DMP0-F1
#
_entry.id   AF-A0A503DMP0-F1
#
_cell.length_a   1.000
_cell.length_b   1.000
_cell.length_c   1.000
_cell.angle_alpha   90.00
_cell.angle_beta   90.00
_cell.angle_gamma   90.00
#
_symmetry.space_group_name_H-M   'P 1'
#
loop_
_entity.id
_entity.type
_entity.pdbx_description
1 polymer ?
#
loop_
_entity_poly.entity_id
_entity_poly.type
_entity_poly.pdbx_seq_one_letter_code
_entity_poly.pdbx_strand_id
1 'polypeptide(L)'
;MGGISNAQVEWALINRLKAMLDDPPKTKFNITQTFSLFSTILLWSKNRAWVGGYNPPPAWPDPIDARAHAVRQQLQNERIVDPPWLLSLHEPALVSVKKDQGAALAAAEVNADFQNMSADQFVKWLRDAFGHGDGRTIRPLHRHKGDAEKTWLIGFEIRFQASINSPNILHLHLYEADMRRIGSRLADLFCTSLSGGNKYFEEEIGTKERVTEAKTA
;
A
#
# COMPACT_ATOMS: atom_id res chain seq x y z
N MET A 1 1.53 -26.41 15.55
CA MET A 1 2.16 -25.11 15.22
C MET A 1 2.76 -25.22 13.83
N GLY A 2 2.43 -24.33 12.89
CA GLY A 2 3.33 -24.10 11.75
C GLY A 2 4.34 -23.06 12.20
N GLY A 3 5.55 -23.48 12.58
CA GLY A 3 6.59 -22.55 13.02
C GLY A 3 7.06 -21.72 11.83
N ILE A 4 7.15 -20.40 12.00
CA ILE A 4 7.80 -19.55 11.00
C ILE A 4 9.29 -19.54 11.35
N SER A 5 10.14 -20.05 10.47
CA SER A 5 11.59 -19.92 10.69
C SER A 5 12.01 -18.46 10.56
N ASN A 6 13.10 -18.05 11.21
CA ASN A 6 13.62 -16.67 11.09
C ASN A 6 13.82 -16.23 9.63
N ALA A 7 14.17 -17.17 8.74
CA ALA A 7 14.32 -16.91 7.31
C ALA A 7 12.99 -16.62 6.57
N GLN A 8 11.84 -16.93 7.19
CA GLN A 8 10.51 -16.80 6.60
C GLN A 8 9.67 -15.67 7.20
N VAL A 9 10.02 -15.18 8.40
CA VAL A 9 9.19 -14.26 9.20
C VAL A 9 8.74 -13.03 8.41
N GLU A 10 9.65 -12.38 7.68
CA GLU A 10 9.34 -11.13 6.99
C GLU A 10 8.31 -11.31 5.87
N TRP A 11 8.55 -12.23 4.93
CA TRP A 11 7.64 -12.42 3.80
C TRP A 11 6.34 -13.10 4.23
N ALA A 12 6.37 -14.01 5.22
CA ALA A 12 5.17 -14.67 5.72
C ALA A 12 4.21 -13.67 6.40
N LEU A 13 4.74 -12.71 7.16
CA LEU A 13 3.95 -11.65 7.76
C LEU A 13 3.29 -10.77 6.69
N ILE A 14 4.05 -10.33 5.69
CA ILE A 14 3.53 -9.49 4.61
C ILE A 14 2.50 -10.24 3.76
N ASN A 15 2.71 -11.53 3.52
CA ASN A 15 1.73 -12.37 2.81
C ASN A 15 0.39 -12.46 3.56
N ARG A 16 0.40 -12.56 4.89
CA ARG A 16 -0.84 -12.53 5.69
C ARG A 16 -1.53 -11.17 5.66
N LEU A 17 -0.76 -10.08 5.72
CA LEU A 17 -1.32 -8.73 5.58
C LEU A 17 -1.96 -8.56 4.20
N LYS A 18 -1.33 -9.09 3.14
CA LYS A 18 -1.91 -9.15 1.80
C LYS A 18 -3.19 -9.97 1.77
N ALA A 19 -3.22 -11.17 2.37
CA ALA A 19 -4.43 -11.98 2.40
C ALA A 19 -5.60 -11.25 3.08
N MET A 20 -5.34 -10.55 4.19
CA MET A 20 -6.34 -9.69 4.86
C MET A 20 -6.71 -8.45 4.04
N LEU A 21 -5.82 -7.99 3.16
CA LEU A 21 -6.09 -6.88 2.24
C LEU A 21 -6.97 -7.36 1.09
N ASP A 22 -6.67 -8.51 0.48
CA ASP A 22 -7.38 -9.11 -0.65
C ASP A 22 -8.76 -9.64 -0.26
N ASP A 23 -8.86 -10.34 0.87
CA ASP A 23 -10.09 -10.88 1.45
C ASP A 23 -10.29 -10.35 2.88
N PRO A 24 -10.80 -9.12 3.03
CA PRO A 24 -10.92 -8.50 4.34
C PRO A 24 -12.02 -9.16 5.18
N PRO A 25 -11.77 -9.40 6.48
CA PRO A 25 -12.82 -9.74 7.43
C PRO A 25 -14.04 -8.82 7.30
N LYS A 26 -15.24 -9.40 7.37
CA LYS A 26 -16.49 -8.62 7.30
C LYS A 26 -16.56 -7.63 8.47
N THR A 27 -16.35 -6.35 8.19
CA THR A 27 -16.42 -5.26 9.16
C THR A 27 -17.14 -4.04 8.60
N LYS A 28 -17.53 -3.12 9.49
CA LYS A 28 -18.06 -1.79 9.13
C LYS A 28 -16.96 -0.78 8.82
N PHE A 29 -15.70 -1.13 9.09
CA PHE A 29 -14.54 -0.23 9.01
C PHE A 29 -13.60 -0.57 7.85
N ASN A 30 -14.13 -1.12 6.75
CA ASN A 30 -13.32 -1.67 5.65
C ASN A 30 -12.28 -0.67 5.11
N ILE A 31 -12.62 0.61 4.96
CA ILE A 31 -11.70 1.62 4.44
C ILE A 31 -10.56 1.90 5.41
N THR A 32 -10.88 2.06 6.69
CA THR A 32 -9.89 2.26 7.76
C THR A 32 -8.98 1.05 7.90
N GLN A 33 -9.54 -0.15 7.87
CA GLN A 33 -8.77 -1.40 7.91
C GLN A 33 -7.86 -1.52 6.68
N THR A 34 -8.38 -1.22 5.49
CA THR A 34 -7.60 -1.23 4.23
C THR A 34 -6.43 -0.25 4.34
N PHE A 35 -6.67 0.97 4.83
CA PHE A 35 -5.61 1.96 5.04
C PHE A 35 -4.54 1.49 6.02
N SER A 36 -4.93 0.89 7.15
CA SER A 36 -3.97 0.36 8.14
C SER A 36 -3.13 -0.79 7.58
N LEU A 37 -3.76 -1.74 6.88
CA LEU A 37 -3.06 -2.87 6.26
C LEU A 37 -2.13 -2.39 5.15
N PHE A 38 -2.63 -1.54 4.25
CA PHE A 38 -1.85 -0.93 3.17
C PHE A 38 -0.64 -0.16 3.71
N SER A 39 -0.85 0.69 4.72
CA SER A 39 0.23 1.48 5.34
C SER A 39 1.29 0.58 5.93
N THR A 40 0.89 -0.49 6.62
CA THR A 40 1.83 -1.46 7.21
C THR A 40 2.66 -2.16 6.13
N ILE A 41 2.00 -2.64 5.06
CA ILE A 41 2.68 -3.25 3.92
C ILE A 41 3.67 -2.27 3.31
N LEU A 42 3.23 -1.04 3.00
CA LEU A 42 4.05 0.02 2.42
C LEU A 42 5.29 0.31 3.26
N LEU A 43 5.13 0.59 4.55
CA LEU A 43 6.24 0.95 5.43
C LEU A 43 7.28 -0.16 5.50
N TRP A 44 6.83 -1.42 5.63
CA TRP A 44 7.72 -2.57 5.73
C TRP A 44 8.47 -2.84 4.43
N SER A 45 7.72 -3.02 3.34
CA SER A 45 8.28 -3.40 2.04
C SER A 45 9.18 -2.29 1.48
N LYS A 46 8.81 -1.01 1.61
CA LYS A 46 9.69 0.10 1.23
C LYS A 46 10.98 0.08 2.04
N ASN A 47 10.91 0.02 3.38
CA ASN A 47 12.12 0.11 4.21
C ASN A 47 13.08 -1.03 3.91
N ARG A 48 12.56 -2.24 3.69
CA ARG A 48 13.36 -3.40 3.36
C ARG A 48 13.93 -3.35 1.94
N ALA A 49 13.15 -2.93 0.94
CA ALA A 49 13.61 -2.81 -0.45
C ALA A 49 14.66 -1.70 -0.65
N TRP A 50 14.76 -0.74 0.27
CA TRP A 50 15.77 0.32 0.27
C TRP A 50 17.02 -0.04 1.09
N VAL A 51 17.24 -1.31 1.43
CA VAL A 51 18.50 -1.76 2.02
C VAL A 51 19.68 -1.32 1.14
N GLY A 52 20.78 -0.86 1.78
CA GLY A 52 21.93 -0.25 1.11
C GLY A 52 21.69 1.15 0.49
N GLY A 53 20.47 1.69 0.56
CA GLY A 53 20.17 3.03 0.08
C GLY A 53 20.43 3.21 -1.41
N TYR A 54 20.93 4.39 -1.81
CA TYR A 54 21.27 4.71 -3.20
C TYR A 54 22.66 4.24 -3.63
N ASN A 55 23.49 3.80 -2.67
CA ASN A 55 24.85 3.34 -2.90
C ASN A 55 24.97 1.89 -2.40
N PRO A 56 24.37 0.92 -3.10
CA PRO A 56 24.44 -0.48 -2.69
C PRO A 56 25.91 -0.96 -2.69
N PRO A 57 26.27 -1.91 -1.81
CA PRO A 57 27.61 -2.47 -1.81
C PRO A 57 27.88 -3.24 -3.12
N PRO A 58 29.16 -3.37 -3.54
CA PRO A 58 29.52 -4.13 -4.73
C PRO A 58 29.18 -5.63 -4.60
N ALA A 59 29.12 -6.14 -3.36
CA ALA A 59 28.66 -7.48 -3.04
C ALA A 59 27.83 -7.45 -1.76
N TRP A 60 26.70 -8.16 -1.76
CA TRP A 60 25.83 -8.28 -0.60
C TRP A 60 26.28 -9.44 0.28
N PRO A 61 26.53 -9.22 1.59
CA PRO A 61 26.83 -10.32 2.52
C PRO A 61 25.65 -11.27 2.70
N ASP A 62 24.43 -10.72 2.70
CA ASP A 62 23.19 -11.49 2.80
C ASP A 62 22.48 -11.55 1.43
N PRO A 63 22.24 -12.74 0.86
CA PRO A 63 21.47 -12.88 -0.38
C PRO A 63 20.01 -12.43 -0.25
N ILE A 64 19.46 -12.34 0.97
CA ILE A 64 18.13 -11.74 1.21
C ILE A 64 18.18 -10.22 0.97
N ASP A 65 19.24 -9.54 1.40
CA ASP A 65 19.41 -8.09 1.14
C ASP A 65 19.52 -7.79 -0.35
N ALA A 66 20.28 -8.62 -1.08
CA ALA A 66 20.38 -8.50 -2.54
C ALA A 66 19.00 -8.62 -3.22
N ARG A 67 18.19 -9.59 -2.81
CA ARG A 67 16.84 -9.81 -3.35
C ARG A 67 15.88 -8.68 -2.94
N ALA A 68 15.94 -8.24 -1.69
CA ALA A 68 15.16 -7.09 -1.25
C ALA A 68 15.48 -5.84 -2.08
N HIS A 69 16.75 -5.56 -2.32
CA HIS A 69 17.18 -4.44 -3.18
C HIS A 69 16.71 -4.58 -4.64
N ALA A 70 16.66 -5.81 -5.17
CA ALA A 70 16.15 -6.06 -6.52
C ALA A 70 14.67 -5.66 -6.69
N VAL A 71 13.85 -5.71 -5.64
CA VAL A 71 12.47 -5.19 -5.67
C VAL A 71 12.46 -3.72 -6.07
N ARG A 72 13.34 -2.92 -5.48
CA ARG A 72 13.44 -1.49 -5.80
C ARG A 72 13.82 -1.27 -7.27
N GLN A 73 14.75 -2.06 -7.80
CA GLN A 73 15.16 -1.96 -9.20
C GLN A 73 14.00 -2.27 -10.16
N GLN A 74 13.13 -3.21 -9.82
CA GLN A 74 11.92 -3.48 -10.60
C GLN A 74 10.99 -2.27 -10.62
N LEU A 75 10.73 -1.66 -9.46
CA LEU A 75 9.86 -0.48 -9.32
C LEU A 75 10.33 0.76 -10.10
N GLN A 76 11.63 0.87 -10.41
CA GLN A 76 12.18 2.02 -11.15
C GLN A 76 11.75 2.05 -12.61
N ASN A 77 11.42 0.90 -13.19
CA ASN A 77 11.09 0.76 -14.61
C ASN A 77 9.58 0.81 -14.88
N GLU A 78 8.76 0.98 -13.83
CA GLU A 78 7.31 0.93 -13.91
C GLU A 78 6.73 2.28 -13.49
N ARG A 79 5.70 2.76 -14.20
CA ARG A 79 4.98 3.98 -13.83
C ARG A 79 3.82 3.61 -12.91
N ILE A 80 3.58 4.44 -11.89
CA ILE A 80 2.52 4.15 -10.89
C ILE A 80 1.10 4.19 -11.48
N VAL A 81 0.91 4.87 -12.61
CA VAL A 81 -0.39 4.97 -13.30
C VAL A 81 -0.62 3.85 -14.33
N ASP A 82 0.43 3.13 -14.71
CA ASP A 82 0.36 2.06 -15.71
C ASP A 82 0.06 0.70 -15.04
N PRO A 83 -0.38 -0.32 -15.78
CA PRO A 83 -0.42 -1.69 -15.27
C PRO A 83 0.95 -2.12 -14.71
N PRO A 84 1.02 -2.84 -13.57
CA PRO A 84 -0.11 -3.39 -12.79
C PRO A 84 -0.65 -2.46 -11.68
N TRP A 85 -0.08 -1.25 -11.51
CA TRP A 85 -0.34 -0.34 -10.39
C TRP A 85 -1.65 0.42 -10.52
N LEU A 86 -1.89 0.98 -11.71
CA LEU A 86 -3.11 1.67 -12.11
C LEU A 86 -3.60 2.69 -11.08
N LEU A 87 -2.72 3.55 -10.53
CA LEU A 87 -3.16 4.64 -9.66
C LEU A 87 -4.23 5.48 -10.37
N SER A 88 -5.37 5.68 -9.70
CA SER A 88 -6.51 6.37 -10.29
C SER A 88 -6.16 7.81 -10.70
N LEU A 89 -6.37 8.15 -11.97
CA LEU A 89 -6.25 9.52 -12.49
C LEU A 89 -7.58 10.27 -12.57
N HIS A 90 -8.68 9.55 -12.32
CA HIS A 90 -10.02 10.08 -12.26
C HIS A 90 -10.71 9.57 -11.00
N GLU A 91 -11.51 10.43 -10.38
CA GLU A 91 -12.28 10.06 -9.20
C GLU A 91 -13.22 8.87 -9.52
N PRO A 92 -13.20 7.77 -8.74
CA PRO A 92 -14.00 6.59 -9.05
C PRO A 92 -15.49 6.89 -8.90
N ALA A 93 -16.28 6.47 -9.91
CA ALA A 93 -17.72 6.51 -9.84
C ALA A 93 -18.24 5.49 -8.81
N LEU A 94 -19.05 5.94 -7.85
CA LEU A 94 -19.83 4.99 -7.06
C LEU A 94 -20.96 4.52 -7.96
N VAL A 95 -21.03 3.21 -8.23
CA VAL A 95 -22.13 2.60 -8.98
C VAL A 95 -23.41 2.77 -8.17
N SER A 96 -24.07 3.91 -8.35
CA SER A 96 -25.47 4.10 -8.02
C SER A 96 -26.24 3.62 -9.23
N VAL A 97 -26.75 2.39 -9.13
CA VAL A 97 -27.77 1.86 -10.04
C VAL A 97 -29.03 2.74 -9.94
N LYS A 98 -29.06 3.80 -10.75
CA LYS A 98 -30.26 4.34 -11.38
C LYS A 98 -29.83 4.79 -12.78
N LYS A 99 -30.10 3.93 -13.77
CA LYS A 99 -29.76 4.10 -15.19
C LYS A 99 -30.48 5.28 -15.88
N ASP A 100 -31.30 6.04 -15.16
CA ASP A 100 -32.32 6.90 -15.78
C ASP A 100 -32.09 8.41 -15.59
N GLN A 101 -30.91 8.85 -15.16
CA GLN A 101 -30.55 10.27 -15.19
C GLN A 101 -29.26 10.45 -15.98
N GLY A 102 -29.44 10.68 -17.28
CA GLY A 102 -28.40 11.01 -18.23
C GLY A 102 -27.71 12.32 -17.90
N ALA A 103 -26.67 12.23 -17.09
CA ALA A 103 -25.49 13.08 -17.14
C ALA A 103 -24.39 12.30 -16.42
N ALA A 104 -23.55 11.60 -17.18
CA ALA A 104 -22.28 11.14 -16.64
C ALA A 104 -21.48 12.42 -16.31
N LEU A 105 -21.58 12.89 -15.07
CA LEU A 105 -20.66 13.89 -14.53
C LEU A 105 -19.26 13.34 -14.78
N ALA A 106 -18.49 14.03 -15.64
CA ALA A 106 -17.12 13.66 -15.91
C ALA A 106 -16.38 13.53 -14.57
N ALA A 107 -15.80 12.37 -14.31
CA ALA A 107 -15.05 12.14 -13.09
C ALA A 107 -13.93 13.20 -13.00
N ALA A 108 -13.88 13.93 -11.89
CA ALA A 108 -12.85 14.94 -11.68
C ALA A 108 -11.47 14.31 -11.84
N GLU A 109 -10.57 15.01 -12.53
CA GLU A 109 -9.16 14.60 -12.61
C GLU A 109 -8.53 14.65 -11.22
N VAL A 110 -7.78 13.62 -10.87
CA VAL A 110 -7.10 13.46 -9.59
C VAL A 110 -5.70 12.92 -9.83
N ASN A 111 -4.79 13.09 -8.88
CA ASN A 111 -3.45 12.49 -8.90
C ASN A 111 -2.58 12.87 -10.12
N ALA A 112 -2.85 14.01 -10.78
CA ALA A 112 -2.07 14.49 -11.91
C ALA A 112 -0.58 14.67 -11.57
N ASP A 113 -0.26 15.03 -10.32
CA ASP A 113 1.09 15.13 -9.77
C ASP A 113 1.93 13.84 -9.94
N PHE A 114 1.26 12.69 -10.06
CA PHE A 114 1.89 11.37 -10.12
C PHE A 114 1.88 10.76 -11.52
N GLN A 115 1.31 11.44 -12.52
CA GLN A 115 1.10 10.88 -13.86
C GLN A 115 2.41 10.35 -14.47
N ASN A 116 3.53 11.06 -14.25
CA ASN A 116 4.84 10.70 -14.82
C ASN A 116 5.80 10.08 -13.78
N MET A 117 5.30 9.75 -12.59
CA MET A 117 6.13 9.23 -11.51
C MET A 117 6.33 7.72 -11.63
N SER A 118 7.56 7.25 -11.38
CA SER A 118 7.81 5.79 -11.28
C SER A 118 7.22 5.22 -9.99
N ALA A 119 6.99 3.91 -9.95
CA ALA A 119 6.53 3.22 -8.75
C ALA A 119 7.55 3.35 -7.60
N ASP A 120 8.86 3.33 -7.89
CA ASP A 120 9.94 3.57 -6.91
C ASP A 120 9.78 4.95 -6.23
N GLN A 121 9.62 5.99 -7.05
CA GLN A 121 9.49 7.36 -6.58
C GLN A 121 8.20 7.53 -5.77
N PHE A 122 7.09 6.98 -6.25
CA PHE A 122 5.80 7.04 -5.58
C PHE A 122 5.84 6.34 -4.22
N VAL A 123 6.32 5.09 -4.17
CA VAL A 123 6.41 4.30 -2.93
C VAL A 123 7.33 4.98 -1.91
N LYS A 124 8.46 5.53 -2.37
CA LYS A 124 9.33 6.31 -1.50
C LYS A 124 8.63 7.56 -0.97
N TRP A 125 8.02 8.36 -1.84
CA TRP A 125 7.33 9.60 -1.47
C TRP A 125 6.21 9.32 -0.46
N LEU A 126 5.40 8.29 -0.71
CA LEU A 126 4.28 7.92 0.15
C LEU A 126 4.74 7.42 1.51
N ARG A 127 5.83 6.64 1.56
CA ARG A 127 6.45 6.26 2.84
C ARG A 127 6.95 7.49 3.59
N ASP A 128 7.61 8.43 2.90
CA ASP A 128 8.10 9.66 3.52
C ASP A 128 6.93 10.48 4.08
N ALA A 129 5.80 10.55 3.38
CA ALA A 129 4.58 11.18 3.86
C ALA A 129 4.01 10.51 5.13
N PHE A 130 4.03 9.18 5.21
CA PHE A 130 3.52 8.45 6.40
C PHE A 130 4.49 8.46 7.58
N GLY A 131 5.79 8.38 7.32
CA GLY A 131 6.80 8.23 8.36
C GLY A 131 7.39 9.55 8.88
N HIS A 132 7.43 10.57 8.03
CA HIS A 132 8.03 11.89 8.35
C HIS A 132 7.05 13.04 8.21
N GLY A 133 5.89 12.81 7.60
CA GLY A 133 4.86 13.82 7.45
C GLY A 133 4.17 14.17 8.76
N ASP A 134 3.58 15.35 8.77
CA ASP A 134 2.65 15.76 9.81
C ASP A 134 1.33 15.01 9.63
N GLY A 135 0.87 14.27 10.64
CA GLY A 135 -0.38 13.50 10.58
C GLY A 135 -1.60 14.34 10.17
N ARG A 136 -1.58 15.67 10.35
CA ARG A 136 -2.62 16.60 9.89
C ARG A 136 -2.71 16.74 8.36
N THR A 137 -1.72 16.23 7.65
CA THR A 137 -1.65 16.20 6.17
C THR A 137 -2.35 14.99 5.56
N ILE A 138 -2.75 14.02 6.38
CA ILE A 138 -3.57 12.88 5.96
C ILE A 138 -5.01 13.17 6.39
N ARG A 139 -5.91 13.28 5.42
CA ARG A 139 -7.30 13.67 5.64
C ARG A 139 -8.25 12.62 5.09
N PRO A 140 -9.37 12.31 5.78
CA PRO A 140 -10.37 11.40 5.24
C PRO A 140 -11.06 12.03 4.01
N LEU A 141 -11.16 11.26 2.93
CA LEU A 141 -11.98 11.61 1.78
C LEU A 141 -13.40 11.08 2.01
N HIS A 142 -14.34 12.00 2.03
CA HIS A 142 -15.74 11.69 2.23
C HIS A 142 -16.54 11.95 0.96
N ARG A 143 -17.59 11.15 0.74
CA ARG A 143 -18.60 11.44 -0.27
C ARG A 143 -20.00 11.43 0.33
N HIS A 144 -20.78 12.43 -0.03
CA HIS A 144 -22.19 12.53 0.34
C HIS A 144 -23.05 11.84 -0.71
N LYS A 145 -24.13 11.17 -0.28
CA LYS A 145 -25.12 10.58 -1.18
C LYS A 145 -26.50 11.17 -0.88
N GLY A 146 -27.04 11.96 -1.82
CA GLY A 146 -28.37 12.58 -1.71
C GLY A 146 -28.47 13.66 -0.62
N ASP A 147 -29.69 13.92 -0.15
CA ASP A 147 -29.97 14.85 0.95
C ASP A 147 -29.39 14.34 2.29
N ALA A 148 -28.12 14.67 2.49
CA ALA A 148 -27.45 15.00 3.75
C ALA A 148 -27.37 14.02 4.94
N GLU A 149 -27.97 12.83 4.97
CA GLU A 149 -27.88 12.01 6.21
C GLU A 149 -26.71 11.02 6.31
N LYS A 150 -26.02 10.69 5.21
CA LYS A 150 -24.94 9.67 5.24
C LYS A 150 -23.69 10.12 4.51
N THR A 151 -22.61 10.25 5.28
CA THR A 151 -21.25 10.52 4.81
C THR A 151 -20.48 9.21 4.74
N TRP A 152 -19.96 8.87 3.56
CA TRP A 152 -19.17 7.66 3.36
C TRP A 152 -17.69 8.02 3.26
N LEU A 153 -16.86 7.37 4.08
CA LEU A 153 -15.41 7.38 3.88
C LEU A 153 -15.11 6.55 2.62
N ILE A 154 -14.32 7.09 1.69
CA ILE A 154 -13.99 6.43 0.41
C ILE A 154 -12.48 6.30 0.17
N GLY A 155 -11.66 6.97 0.99
CA GLY A 155 -10.21 7.00 0.86
C GLY A 155 -9.59 8.06 1.74
N PHE A 156 -8.36 8.43 1.42
CA PHE A 156 -7.60 9.45 2.12
C PHE A 156 -6.92 10.41 1.15
N GLU A 157 -6.92 11.69 1.49
CA GLU A 157 -6.08 12.69 0.86
C GLU A 157 -4.77 12.78 1.64
N ILE A 158 -3.64 12.77 0.93
CA ILE A 158 -2.32 12.88 1.52
C ILE A 158 -1.58 14.02 0.81
N ARG A 159 -1.08 14.97 1.59
CA ARG A 159 -0.32 16.12 1.09
C ARG A 159 1.10 16.09 1.63
N PHE A 160 2.09 16.07 0.77
CA PHE A 160 3.48 16.02 1.22
C PHE A 160 4.43 16.65 0.20
N GLN A 161 5.55 17.18 0.69
CA GLN A 161 6.56 17.81 -0.17
C GLN A 161 7.09 16.82 -1.21
N ALA A 162 7.31 17.27 -2.44
CA ALA A 162 7.83 16.43 -3.53
C ALA A 162 9.21 15.82 -3.20
N SER A 163 10.04 16.57 -2.47
CA SER A 163 11.31 16.14 -1.91
C SER A 163 11.61 16.92 -0.63
N ILE A 164 12.65 16.51 0.10
CA ILE A 164 13.11 17.24 1.30
C ILE A 164 13.35 18.71 0.94
N ASN A 165 12.75 19.62 1.71
CA ASN A 165 12.82 21.08 1.53
C ASN A 165 12.21 21.60 0.22
N SER A 166 11.43 20.79 -0.50
CA SER A 166 10.72 21.26 -1.70
C SER A 166 9.56 22.17 -1.32
N PRO A 167 9.40 23.34 -1.96
CA PRO A 167 8.19 24.15 -1.81
C PRO A 167 6.97 23.53 -2.51
N ASN A 168 7.20 22.62 -3.47
CA ASN A 168 6.15 21.90 -4.17
C ASN A 168 5.53 20.82 -3.27
N ILE A 169 4.21 20.85 -3.09
CA ILE A 169 3.41 19.87 -2.35
C ILE A 169 2.66 19.02 -3.37
N LEU A 170 2.82 17.70 -3.29
CA LEU A 170 2.05 16.76 -4.10
C LEU A 170 0.76 16.37 -3.36
N HIS A 171 -0.31 16.18 -4.11
CA HIS A 171 -1.65 15.89 -3.63
C HIS A 171 -2.13 14.52 -4.10
N LEU A 172 -2.12 13.54 -3.19
CA LEU A 172 -2.58 12.18 -3.47
C LEU A 172 -4.00 11.97 -2.93
N HIS A 173 -4.93 11.63 -3.81
CA HIS A 173 -6.18 10.97 -3.47
C HIS A 173 -6.00 9.46 -3.57
N LEU A 174 -6.01 8.80 -2.42
CA LEU A 174 -5.80 7.36 -2.30
C LEU A 174 -7.11 6.67 -1.94
N TYR A 175 -7.79 6.11 -2.94
CA TYR A 175 -9.07 5.42 -2.76
C TYR A 175 -8.86 3.98 -2.28
N GLU A 176 -9.92 3.36 -1.74
CA GLU A 176 -9.89 1.96 -1.30
C GLU A 176 -9.34 1.00 -2.34
N ALA A 177 -9.79 1.13 -3.59
CA ALA A 177 -9.35 0.29 -4.69
C ALA A 177 -7.86 0.48 -5.01
N ASP A 178 -7.34 1.71 -4.91
CA ASP A 178 -5.91 1.98 -5.09
C ASP A 178 -5.09 1.35 -3.97
N MET A 179 -5.51 1.51 -2.71
CA MET A 179 -4.83 0.92 -1.56
C MET A 179 -4.76 -0.60 -1.66
N ARG A 180 -5.89 -1.25 -2.01
CA ARG A 180 -5.96 -2.69 -2.20
C ARG A 180 -5.04 -3.12 -3.33
N ARG A 181 -5.19 -2.54 -4.52
CA ARG A 181 -4.40 -2.90 -5.70
C ARG A 181 -2.90 -2.68 -5.49
N ILE A 182 -2.49 -1.48 -5.10
CA ILE A 182 -1.08 -1.14 -4.92
C ILE A 182 -0.48 -1.94 -3.76
N GLY A 183 -1.19 -2.06 -2.63
CA GLY A 183 -0.74 -2.83 -1.47
C GLY A 183 -0.54 -4.31 -1.79
N SER A 184 -1.50 -4.93 -2.47
CA SER A 184 -1.40 -6.34 -2.86
C SER A 184 -0.29 -6.60 -3.86
N ARG A 185 -0.09 -5.70 -4.84
CA ARG A 185 1.04 -5.80 -5.79
C ARG A 185 2.39 -5.61 -5.13
N LEU A 186 2.51 -4.65 -4.24
CA LEU A 186 3.74 -4.41 -3.50
C LEU A 186 4.09 -5.61 -2.61
N ALA A 187 3.09 -6.19 -1.95
CA ALA A 187 3.27 -7.41 -1.16
C ALA A 187 3.64 -8.62 -2.03
N ASP A 188 3.03 -8.82 -3.19
CA ASP A 188 3.39 -9.89 -4.13
C ASP A 188 4.86 -9.77 -4.56
N LEU A 189 5.28 -8.59 -5.03
CA LEU A 189 6.66 -8.36 -5.45
C LEU A 189 7.64 -8.61 -4.32
N PHE A 190 7.33 -8.09 -3.13
CA PHE A 190 8.15 -8.27 -1.94
C PHE A 190 8.29 -9.75 -1.56
N CYS A 191 7.16 -10.47 -1.42
CA CYS A 191 7.15 -11.87 -1.02
C CYS A 191 7.81 -12.77 -2.07
N THR A 192 7.55 -12.53 -3.35
CA THR A 192 8.18 -13.27 -4.46
C THR A 192 9.69 -13.12 -4.41
N SER A 193 10.18 -11.88 -4.24
CA SER A 193 11.61 -11.62 -4.21
C SER A 193 12.29 -12.25 -2.99
N LEU A 194 11.76 -12.04 -1.78
CA LEU A 194 12.39 -12.54 -0.56
C LEU A 194 12.32 -14.06 -0.41
N SER A 195 11.23 -14.69 -0.87
CA SER A 195 11.08 -16.15 -0.83
C SER A 195 11.94 -16.89 -1.87
N GLY A 196 12.41 -16.19 -2.91
CA GLY A 196 13.09 -16.81 -4.05
C GLY A 196 12.13 -17.41 -5.08
N GLY A 197 10.97 -16.78 -5.29
CA GLY A 197 10.01 -17.10 -6.36
C GLY A 197 8.95 -18.11 -5.94
N ASN A 198 9.33 -19.37 -5.77
CA ASN A 198 8.35 -20.48 -5.70
C ASN A 198 7.86 -20.81 -4.29
N LYS A 199 8.48 -20.26 -3.24
CA LYS A 199 8.25 -20.72 -1.84
C LYS A 199 7.16 -19.96 -1.08
N TYR A 200 6.61 -18.86 -1.60
CA TYR A 200 5.68 -18.03 -0.83
C TYR A 200 4.21 -18.46 -0.90
N PHE A 201 3.83 -19.31 -1.87
CA PHE A 201 2.47 -19.80 -2.05
C PHE A 201 2.15 -21.08 -1.24
N GLU A 202 3.15 -21.73 -0.63
CA GLU A 202 3.00 -23.09 -0.09
C GLU A 202 2.65 -23.21 1.40
N GLU A 203 2.39 -22.13 2.15
CA GLU A 203 2.17 -22.28 3.61
C GLU A 203 0.94 -21.49 4.12
N GLU A 204 -0.22 -22.17 4.17
CA GLU A 204 -1.34 -21.81 5.04
C GLU A 204 -0.91 -22.01 6.52
N ILE A 205 -0.33 -20.97 7.13
CA ILE A 205 0.00 -21.01 8.55
C ILE A 205 -1.11 -20.30 9.34
N GLY A 206 -2.14 -21.06 9.70
CA GLY A 206 -3.20 -20.64 10.61
C GLY A 206 -2.76 -20.62 12.08
N THR A 207 -3.15 -19.57 12.80
CA THR A 207 -2.92 -19.40 14.25
C THR A 207 -3.94 -20.22 15.06
N LYS A 208 -3.48 -21.27 15.76
CA LYS A 208 -4.30 -22.07 16.70
C LYS A 208 -4.11 -21.72 18.18
N GLU A 209 -3.13 -20.91 18.54
CA GLU A 209 -2.85 -20.57 19.94
C GLU A 209 -2.89 -19.05 20.15
N ARG A 210 -3.67 -18.61 21.16
CA ARG A 210 -3.70 -17.22 21.61
C ARG A 210 -2.50 -17.01 22.55
N VAL A 211 -1.71 -15.98 22.31
CA VAL A 211 -0.72 -15.51 23.29
C VAL A 211 -1.50 -15.01 24.50
N THR A 212 -1.40 -15.71 25.63
CA THR A 212 -1.93 -15.23 26.91
C THR A 212 -0.85 -14.42 27.60
N GLU A 213 -1.16 -13.18 27.98
CA GLU A 213 -0.27 -12.37 28.81
C GLU A 213 0.06 -13.13 30.10
N ALA A 214 1.35 -13.16 30.47
CA ALA A 214 1.75 -13.70 31.75
C ALA A 214 1.15 -12.83 32.85
N LYS A 215 0.36 -13.43 33.75
CA LYS A 215 -0.07 -12.74 34.97
C LYS A 215 1.17 -12.45 35.80
N THR A 216 1.45 -11.17 36.03
CA THR A 216 2.43 -10.76 37.05
C THR A 216 2.01 -11.33 38.40
N ALA A 217 2.95 -11.99 39.07
CA ALA A 217 2.80 -12.52 40.43
C ALA A 217 2.73 -11.41 41.47
#